data_AF-A0A401URV1-F1
#
_entry.id   AF-A0A401URV1-F1
#
_cell.length_a   1.000
_cell.length_b   1.000
_cell.length_c   1.000
_cell.angle_alpha   90.00
_cell.angle_beta   90.00
_cell.angle_gamma   90.00
#
_symmetry.space_group_name_H-M   'P 1'
#
loop_
_entity.id
_entity.type
_entity.pdbx_description
1 polymer ?
#
loop_
_entity_poly.entity_id
_entity_poly.type
_entity_poly.pdbx_seq_one_letter_code
_entity_poly.pdbx_strand_id
1 'polypeptide(L)'
;MLVNVKDEEHLKAYVKNKFYHIPASRLSNLRLGVAYLAFYESKKSFSEGSGINFYGKLKEVKRYKRYMCSEIPIKRGNEDEEYLRFELEELTKINNIKPVEYGTQLITYTTLYLLENAGNIHELKLKNRDEIELYKILKKISKEKGLKLLRKTDCYVLDGRVIEMLGHGEVRVDGRIGEAGEIEDELV
;
A
#
# COMPACT_ATOMS: atom_id res chain seq x y z
N MET A 1 6.45 1.36 -0.09
CA MET A 1 6.53 -0.10 0.15
C MET A 1 5.65 -0.45 1.33
N LEU A 2 4.75 -1.41 1.17
CA LEU A 2 3.97 -1.98 2.26
C LEU A 2 4.83 -3.00 3.01
N VAL A 3 4.84 -2.90 4.34
CA VAL A 3 5.57 -3.79 5.23
C VAL A 3 4.64 -4.35 6.30
N ASN A 4 4.78 -5.64 6.59
CA ASN A 4 3.93 -6.28 7.60
C ASN A 4 4.37 -5.89 9.01
N VAL A 5 3.41 -5.44 9.81
CA VAL A 5 3.57 -5.25 11.25
C VAL A 5 3.11 -6.50 11.99
N LYS A 6 3.92 -6.94 12.95
CA LYS A 6 3.73 -8.22 13.61
C LYS A 6 2.53 -8.23 14.56
N ASP A 7 2.44 -7.23 15.44
CA ASP A 7 1.45 -7.09 16.49
C ASP A 7 1.40 -5.63 16.99
N GLU A 8 0.44 -5.32 17.87
CA GLU A 8 0.24 -3.97 18.41
C GLU A 8 1.44 -3.42 19.17
N GLU A 9 2.21 -4.25 19.87
CA GLU A 9 3.38 -3.80 20.61
C GLU A 9 4.46 -3.30 19.66
N HIS A 10 4.69 -4.03 18.56
CA HIS A 10 5.62 -3.60 17.52
C HIS A 10 5.11 -2.31 16.85
N LEU A 11 3.80 -2.21 16.55
CA LEU A 11 3.23 -0.98 15.99
C LEU A 11 3.47 0.23 16.91
N LYS A 12 3.18 0.08 18.22
CA LYS A 12 3.39 1.14 19.22
C LYS A 12 4.86 1.55 19.28
N ALA A 13 5.79 0.60 19.27
CA ALA A 13 7.22 0.88 19.27
C ALA A 13 7.67 1.61 17.99
N TYR A 14 7.21 1.15 16.82
CA TYR A 14 7.51 1.76 15.52
C TYR A 14 6.98 3.19 15.42
N VAL A 15 5.74 3.42 15.87
CA VAL A 15 5.12 4.75 15.81
C VAL A 15 5.79 5.71 16.79
N LYS A 16 6.02 5.28 18.03
CA LYS A 16 6.63 6.11 19.07
C LYS A 16 8.06 6.52 18.72
N ASN A 17 8.85 5.59 18.16
CA ASN A 17 10.28 5.79 17.93
C ASN A 17 10.62 6.00 16.44
N LYS A 18 9.62 6.12 15.56
CA LYS A 18 9.76 6.41 14.12
C LYS A 18 10.72 5.46 13.38
N PHE A 19 10.53 4.16 13.56
CA PHE A 19 11.33 3.18 12.84
C PHE A 19 10.50 1.96 12.44
N TYR A 20 11.07 1.14 11.57
CA TYR A 20 10.59 -0.22 11.30
C TYR A 20 11.80 -1.15 11.22
N HIS A 21 11.65 -2.40 11.65
CA HIS A 21 12.71 -3.38 11.46
C HIS A 21 12.20 -4.73 10.96
N ILE A 22 13.08 -5.47 10.30
CA ILE A 22 12.77 -6.80 9.78
C ILE A 22 14.07 -7.59 9.62
N PRO A 23 14.05 -8.92 9.82
CA PRO A 23 15.21 -9.76 9.54
C PRO A 23 15.75 -9.53 8.13
N ALA A 24 17.06 -9.40 7.98
CA ALA A 24 17.71 -9.20 6.68
C ALA A 24 17.45 -10.37 5.73
N SER A 25 17.30 -11.58 6.26
CA SER A 25 16.94 -12.81 5.53
C SER A 25 15.60 -12.72 4.80
N ARG A 26 14.68 -11.90 5.30
CA ARG A 26 13.35 -11.67 4.70
C ARG A 26 13.37 -10.68 3.53
N LEU A 27 14.52 -10.08 3.25
CA LEU A 27 14.70 -8.97 2.31
C LEU A 27 15.71 -9.26 1.18
N SER A 28 16.07 -10.52 0.96
CA SER A 28 17.14 -10.95 0.05
C SER A 28 17.05 -10.41 -1.39
N ASN A 29 15.89 -9.92 -1.84
CA ASN A 29 15.66 -9.38 -3.19
C ASN A 29 15.07 -7.95 -3.24
N LEU A 30 15.22 -7.13 -2.19
CA LEU A 30 14.59 -5.80 -2.16
C LEU A 30 15.32 -4.77 -3.05
N ARG A 31 14.55 -4.00 -3.84
CA ARG A 31 15.06 -2.78 -4.49
C ARG A 31 15.11 -1.65 -3.47
N LEU A 32 16.31 -1.19 -3.10
CA LEU A 32 16.54 -0.15 -2.07
C LEU A 32 16.03 1.26 -2.43
N GLY A 33 15.47 1.47 -3.64
CA GLY A 33 14.94 2.77 -4.09
C GLY A 33 13.54 3.11 -3.58
N VAL A 34 13.25 2.91 -2.29
CA VAL A 34 11.93 3.18 -1.72
C VAL A 34 11.94 4.47 -0.91
N ALA A 35 11.00 5.39 -1.18
CA ALA A 35 10.90 6.65 -0.43
C ALA A 35 10.01 6.57 0.82
N TYR A 36 9.07 5.61 0.88
CA TYR A 36 8.07 5.50 1.96
C TYR A 36 7.83 4.06 2.39
N LEU A 37 7.56 3.87 3.68
CA LEU A 37 7.03 2.63 4.26
C LEU A 37 5.57 2.83 4.66
N ALA A 38 4.71 1.88 4.32
CA ALA A 38 3.33 1.80 4.77
C ALA A 38 3.15 0.57 5.67
N PHE A 39 2.56 0.75 6.84
CA PHE A 39 2.43 -0.29 7.84
C PHE A 39 1.15 -1.10 7.61
N TYR A 40 1.30 -2.36 7.22
CA TYR A 40 0.19 -3.28 7.07
C TYR A 40 -0.05 -4.05 8.37
N GLU A 41 -1.23 -3.81 8.95
CA GLU A 41 -1.73 -4.35 10.21
C GLU A 41 -2.71 -5.49 9.88
N SER A 42 -2.29 -6.75 10.03
CA SER A 42 -3.11 -7.89 9.60
C SER A 42 -4.36 -8.08 10.47
N LYS A 43 -5.47 -8.58 9.89
CA LYS A 43 -6.68 -8.97 10.65
C LYS A 43 -6.39 -9.92 11.81
N LYS A 44 -5.44 -10.85 11.61
CA LYS A 44 -5.04 -11.82 12.63
C LYS A 44 -4.44 -11.17 13.87
N SER A 45 -3.63 -10.13 13.69
CA SER A 45 -2.90 -9.49 14.80
C SER A 45 -3.58 -8.23 15.34
N PHE A 46 -4.49 -7.62 14.59
CA PHE A 46 -5.05 -6.30 14.89
C PHE A 46 -6.59 -6.22 14.84
N SER A 47 -7.29 -7.32 14.53
CA SER A 47 -8.76 -7.40 14.49
C SER A 47 -9.41 -6.18 13.80
N GLU A 48 -10.16 -5.35 14.53
CA GLU A 48 -10.86 -4.15 14.02
C GLU A 48 -9.90 -3.01 13.64
N GLY A 49 -8.69 -2.98 14.20
CA GLY A 49 -7.64 -2.03 13.85
C GLY A 49 -6.89 -2.36 12.56
N SER A 50 -7.17 -3.51 11.95
CA SER A 50 -6.42 -4.01 10.79
C SER A 50 -6.55 -3.11 9.53
N GLY A 51 -5.54 -3.18 8.66
CA GLY A 51 -5.47 -2.38 7.43
C GLY A 51 -4.13 -1.66 7.29
N ILE A 52 -4.16 -0.47 6.69
CA ILE A 52 -3.02 0.44 6.67
C ILE A 52 -3.47 1.75 7.29
N ASN A 53 -2.91 2.07 8.45
CA ASN A 53 -3.25 3.28 9.20
C ASN A 53 -2.11 4.30 9.22
N PHE A 54 -0.88 3.88 8.91
CA PHE A 54 0.30 4.72 8.96
C PHE A 54 1.19 4.51 7.75
N TYR A 55 1.82 5.60 7.31
CA TYR A 55 2.99 5.54 6.47
C TYR A 55 4.06 6.51 6.98
N GLY A 56 5.31 6.25 6.68
CA GLY A 56 6.42 7.13 7.03
C GLY A 56 7.40 7.31 5.90
N LYS A 57 7.95 8.53 5.82
CA LYS A 57 8.99 8.87 4.84
C LYS A 57 10.33 8.32 5.33
N LEU A 58 11.00 7.57 4.46
CA LEU A 58 12.27 6.93 4.77
C LEU A 58 13.37 7.98 4.88
N LYS A 59 14.10 7.97 5.99
CA LYS A 59 15.31 8.77 6.21
C LYS A 59 16.55 8.01 5.79
N GLU A 60 16.72 6.81 6.34
CA GLU A 60 17.88 5.96 6.12
C GLU A 60 17.58 4.50 6.46
N VAL A 61 18.44 3.59 5.97
CA VAL A 61 18.38 2.16 6.29
C VAL A 61 19.72 1.71 6.82
N LYS A 62 19.72 1.02 7.95
CA LYS A 62 20.93 0.48 8.59
C LYS A 62 20.80 -1.02 8.79
N ARG A 63 21.91 -1.73 8.69
CA ARG A 63 22.02 -3.11 9.18
C ARG A 63 22.46 -3.08 10.63
N TYR A 64 21.86 -3.93 11.45
CA TYR A 64 22.24 -4.09 12.85
C TYR A 64 21.87 -5.48 13.37
N LYS A 65 22.40 -5.83 14.54
CA LYS A 65 22.04 -7.06 15.24
C LYS A 65 20.77 -6.85 16.04
N ARG A 66 19.93 -7.89 16.12
CA ARG A 66 18.63 -7.80 16.82
C ARG A 66 18.79 -7.38 18.28
N TYR A 67 19.86 -7.78 18.96
CA TYR A 67 20.11 -7.41 20.35
C TYR A 67 20.29 -5.89 20.57
N MET A 68 20.65 -5.14 19.51
CA MET A 68 20.84 -3.69 19.59
C MET A 68 19.51 -2.91 19.62
N CYS A 69 18.38 -3.56 19.35
CA CYS A 69 17.06 -2.94 19.41
C CYS A 69 16.51 -2.98 20.84
N SER A 70 16.54 -1.84 21.53
CA SER A 70 16.03 -1.68 22.89
C SER A 70 14.53 -1.43 22.95
N GLU A 71 13.91 -1.00 21.84
CA GLU A 71 12.49 -0.60 21.82
C GLU A 71 11.53 -1.79 21.78
N ILE A 72 12.01 -2.98 21.40
CA ILE A 72 11.21 -4.20 21.29
C ILE A 72 11.94 -5.34 22.02
N PRO A 73 11.30 -6.01 22.98
CA PRO A 73 11.90 -7.12 23.71
C PRO A 73 12.41 -8.22 22.80
N ILE A 74 13.60 -8.73 23.11
CA ILE A 74 14.22 -9.84 22.39
C ILE A 74 13.57 -11.14 22.85
N LYS A 75 13.30 -12.06 21.91
CA LYS A 75 12.92 -13.44 22.24
C LYS A 75 14.19 -14.29 22.26
N ARG A 76 14.28 -15.24 23.19
CA ARG A 76 15.43 -16.14 23.24
C ARG A 76 15.68 -16.81 21.88
N GLY A 77 16.92 -16.77 21.41
CA GLY A 77 17.38 -17.48 20.22
C GLY A 77 17.42 -16.65 18.93
N ASN A 78 17.18 -15.34 18.98
CA ASN A 78 17.35 -14.45 17.83
C ASN A 78 18.19 -13.20 18.10
N GLU A 79 18.95 -13.19 19.19
CA GLU A 79 19.78 -12.07 19.66
C GLU A 79 20.75 -11.59 18.57
N ASP A 80 21.47 -12.53 17.95
CA ASP A 80 22.52 -12.27 16.96
C ASP A 80 22.03 -12.26 15.50
N GLU A 81 20.72 -12.38 15.28
CA GLU A 81 20.14 -12.33 13.95
C GLU A 81 20.35 -10.93 13.33
N GLU A 82 20.72 -10.91 12.05
CA GLU A 82 20.88 -9.66 11.31
C GLU A 82 19.54 -9.09 10.89
N TYR A 83 19.33 -7.80 11.16
CA TYR A 83 18.13 -7.06 10.80
C TYR A 83 18.48 -5.83 9.96
N LEU A 84 17.50 -5.40 9.18
CA LEU A 84 17.46 -4.07 8.59
C LEU A 84 16.54 -3.19 9.42
N ARG A 85 17.04 -2.02 9.81
CA ARG A 85 16.30 -0.96 10.49
C ARG A 85 16.12 0.21 9.55
N PHE A 86 14.87 0.59 9.35
CA PHE A 86 14.44 1.72 8.55
C PHE A 86 14.11 2.85 9.51
N GLU A 87 14.88 3.93 9.46
CA GLU A 87 14.59 5.15 10.21
C GLU A 87 13.65 6.04 9.40
N LEU A 88 12.65 6.63 10.06
CA LEU A 88 11.63 7.43 9.42
C LEU A 88 11.74 8.89 9.87
N GLU A 89 11.63 9.84 8.94
CA GLU A 89 11.63 11.28 9.25
C GLU A 89 10.36 11.66 10.04
N GLU A 90 9.23 11.18 9.51
CA GLU A 90 7.89 11.45 9.99
C GLU A 90 6.98 10.24 9.74
N LEU A 91 5.87 10.23 10.47
CA LEU A 91 4.80 9.26 10.31
C LEU A 91 3.49 10.02 10.12
N THR A 92 2.81 9.72 9.04
CA THR A 92 1.49 10.24 8.70
C THR A 92 0.45 9.18 9.01
N LYS A 93 -0.56 9.56 9.80
CA LYS A 93 -1.75 8.73 10.00
C LYS A 93 -2.70 8.96 8.83
N ILE A 94 -3.20 7.88 8.24
CA ILE A 94 -4.17 7.90 7.14
C ILE A 94 -5.50 7.26 7.55
N ASN A 95 -6.53 7.51 6.76
CA ASN A 95 -7.81 6.82 6.90
C ASN A 95 -7.62 5.36 6.52
N ASN A 96 -7.94 4.47 7.46
CA ASN A 96 -7.73 3.02 7.38
C ASN A 96 -8.04 2.44 5.99
N ILE A 97 -7.01 1.99 5.27
CA ILE A 97 -7.20 1.19 4.06
C ILE A 97 -7.55 -0.23 4.49
N LYS A 98 -8.81 -0.61 4.29
CA LYS A 98 -9.32 -1.88 4.82
C LYS A 98 -8.62 -3.08 4.18
N PRO A 99 -8.25 -4.09 4.98
CA PRO A 99 -7.73 -5.34 4.45
C PRO A 99 -8.87 -6.14 3.82
N VAL A 100 -8.66 -6.60 2.58
CA VAL A 100 -9.54 -7.56 1.94
C VAL A 100 -8.93 -8.95 2.13
N GLU A 101 -9.76 -9.96 2.40
CA GLU A 101 -9.36 -11.30 2.82
C GLU A 101 -8.40 -11.96 1.83
N TYR A 102 -7.09 -11.80 2.02
CA TYR A 102 -6.02 -12.66 1.52
C TYR A 102 -4.72 -12.34 2.28
N GLY A 103 -3.97 -13.38 2.65
CA GLY A 103 -2.67 -13.26 3.29
C GLY A 103 -1.69 -12.51 2.38
N THR A 104 -1.36 -11.28 2.73
CA THR A 104 -0.46 -10.45 1.93
C THR A 104 0.96 -11.00 2.00
N GLN A 105 1.55 -11.18 0.81
CA GLN A 105 2.98 -11.36 0.61
C GLN A 105 3.77 -10.37 1.48
N LEU A 106 4.93 -10.83 1.95
CA LEU A 106 5.70 -10.19 2.99
C LEU A 106 5.96 -8.69 2.78
N ILE A 107 6.06 -8.28 1.50
CA ILE A 107 6.39 -6.92 1.05
C ILE A 107 5.73 -6.66 -0.31
N THR A 108 5.06 -5.52 -0.47
CA THR A 108 4.45 -5.08 -1.74
C THR A 108 4.87 -3.64 -2.06
N TYR A 109 5.00 -3.28 -3.34
CA TYR A 109 5.28 -1.91 -3.76
C TYR A 109 4.01 -1.24 -4.26
N THR A 110 3.88 0.06 -3.98
CA THR A 110 2.81 0.91 -4.45
C THR A 110 3.32 2.35 -4.52
N THR A 111 2.56 3.25 -5.11
CA THR A 111 2.88 4.69 -5.15
C THR A 111 2.25 5.42 -3.98
N LEU A 112 2.82 6.58 -3.60
CA LEU A 112 2.23 7.43 -2.55
C LEU A 112 0.80 7.86 -2.93
N TYR A 113 0.58 8.18 -4.20
CA TYR A 113 -0.75 8.54 -4.72
C TYR A 113 -1.81 7.47 -4.39
N LEU A 114 -1.52 6.18 -4.64
CA LEU A 114 -2.47 5.11 -4.34
C LEU A 114 -2.67 4.93 -2.85
N LEU A 115 -1.59 5.05 -2.08
CA LEU A 115 -1.66 4.98 -0.62
C LEU A 115 -2.55 6.06 -0.01
N GLU A 116 -2.65 7.24 -0.61
CA GLU A 116 -3.47 8.34 -0.09
C GLU A 116 -4.93 8.31 -0.58
N ASN A 117 -5.22 7.60 -1.68
CA ASN A 117 -6.51 7.65 -2.35
C ASN A 117 -7.29 6.32 -2.36
N ALA A 118 -6.62 5.20 -2.08
CA ALA A 118 -7.23 3.88 -2.10
C ALA A 118 -8.21 3.67 -0.94
N GLY A 119 -9.37 3.08 -1.23
CA GLY A 119 -10.34 2.67 -0.20
C GLY A 119 -10.08 1.27 0.38
N ASN A 120 -9.36 0.42 -0.36
CA ASN A 120 -9.05 -0.96 0.02
C ASN A 120 -7.72 -1.42 -0.58
N ILE A 121 -7.22 -2.58 -0.13
CA ILE A 121 -5.89 -3.08 -0.53
C ILE A 121 -5.77 -3.49 -2.01
N HIS A 122 -6.87 -3.83 -2.70
CA HIS A 122 -6.82 -4.20 -4.12
C HIS A 122 -6.46 -3.00 -4.98
N GLU A 123 -6.87 -1.80 -4.59
CA GLU A 123 -6.53 -0.54 -5.27
C GLU A 123 -5.03 -0.24 -5.23
N LEU A 124 -4.29 -0.76 -4.24
CA LEU A 124 -2.84 -0.55 -4.10
C LEU A 124 -1.98 -1.35 -5.09
N LYS A 125 -2.55 -2.36 -5.77
CA LYS A 125 -1.83 -3.28 -6.67
C LYS A 125 -1.79 -2.83 -8.13
N LEU A 126 -1.95 -1.53 -8.43
CA LEU A 126 -1.84 -1.08 -9.84
C LEU A 126 -0.44 -1.37 -10.36
N LYS A 127 -0.38 -2.01 -11.54
CA LYS A 127 0.82 -2.69 -12.04
C LYS A 127 1.67 -1.79 -12.93
N ASN A 128 1.06 -0.81 -13.58
CA ASN A 128 1.71 0.04 -14.57
C ASN A 128 1.23 1.49 -14.50
N ARG A 129 1.88 2.38 -15.26
CA ARG A 129 1.58 3.81 -15.28
C ARG A 129 0.18 4.09 -15.83
N ASP A 130 -0.22 3.41 -16.90
CA ASP A 130 -1.51 3.62 -17.56
C ASP A 130 -2.66 3.31 -16.60
N GLU A 131 -2.58 2.21 -15.85
CA GLU A 131 -3.49 1.82 -14.78
C GLU A 131 -3.63 2.92 -13.71
N ILE A 132 -2.53 3.57 -13.35
CA ILE A 132 -2.53 4.68 -12.38
C ILE A 132 -3.19 5.92 -12.96
N GLU A 133 -2.90 6.28 -14.21
CA GLU A 133 -3.49 7.45 -14.88
C GLU A 133 -5.00 7.27 -15.08
N LEU A 134 -5.46 6.10 -15.54
CA LEU A 134 -6.89 5.81 -15.65
C LEU A 134 -7.57 5.91 -14.29
N TYR A 135 -7.00 5.29 -13.24
CA TYR A 135 -7.59 5.36 -11.91
C TYR A 135 -7.70 6.81 -11.40
N LYS A 136 -6.73 7.69 -11.68
CA LYS A 136 -6.81 9.13 -11.33
C LYS A 136 -8.02 9.79 -11.99
N ILE A 137 -8.21 9.56 -13.29
CA ILE A 137 -9.34 10.11 -14.06
C ILE A 137 -10.66 9.61 -13.47
N LEU A 138 -10.81 8.30 -13.30
CA LEU A 138 -12.03 7.71 -12.74
C LEU A 138 -12.32 8.18 -11.31
N LYS A 139 -11.29 8.37 -10.48
CA LYS A 139 -11.44 8.86 -9.11
C LYS A 139 -11.89 10.32 -9.08
N LYS A 140 -11.35 11.15 -9.98
CA LYS A 140 -11.77 12.54 -10.16
C LYS A 140 -13.25 12.60 -10.55
N ILE A 141 -13.66 11.86 -11.59
CA ILE A 141 -15.06 11.78 -12.05
C ILE A 141 -15.97 11.29 -10.92
N SER A 142 -15.58 10.21 -10.24
CA SER A 142 -16.33 9.64 -9.12
C SER A 142 -16.60 10.67 -8.03
N LYS A 143 -15.59 11.47 -7.67
CA LYS A 143 -15.72 12.52 -6.65
C LYS A 143 -16.57 13.69 -7.12
N GLU A 144 -16.37 14.16 -8.35
CA GLU A 144 -17.08 15.32 -8.91
C GLU A 144 -18.56 15.03 -9.13
N LYS A 145 -18.89 13.81 -9.59
CA LYS A 145 -20.26 13.40 -9.91
C LYS A 145 -20.96 12.60 -8.80
N GLY A 146 -20.27 12.31 -7.69
CA GLY A 146 -20.81 11.49 -6.60
C GLY A 146 -21.06 10.02 -6.98
N LEU A 147 -20.36 9.51 -7.99
CA LEU A 147 -20.53 8.16 -8.52
C LEU A 147 -19.74 7.13 -7.71
N LYS A 148 -20.25 5.91 -7.59
CA LYS A 148 -19.56 4.82 -6.89
C LYS A 148 -18.49 4.19 -7.78
N LEU A 149 -17.21 4.32 -7.38
CA LEU A 149 -16.09 3.63 -8.03
C LEU A 149 -15.68 2.37 -7.27
N LEU A 150 -15.60 1.24 -7.98
CA LEU A 150 -15.10 -0.03 -7.47
C LEU A 150 -14.00 -0.56 -8.38
N ARG A 151 -12.92 -1.11 -7.80
CA ARG A 151 -11.92 -1.86 -8.54
C ARG A 151 -12.19 -3.36 -8.42
N LYS A 152 -12.13 -4.08 -9.54
CA LYS A 152 -12.08 -5.55 -9.62
C LYS A 152 -10.69 -5.97 -10.13
N THR A 153 -10.44 -7.28 -10.21
CA THR A 153 -9.13 -7.82 -10.60
C THR A 153 -8.58 -7.20 -11.89
N ASP A 154 -9.42 -7.07 -12.92
CA ASP A 154 -9.01 -6.66 -14.27
C ASP A 154 -9.83 -5.49 -14.85
N CYS A 155 -10.74 -4.89 -14.07
CA CYS A 155 -11.56 -3.78 -14.53
C CYS A 155 -11.95 -2.82 -13.40
N TYR A 156 -12.45 -1.65 -13.79
CA TYR A 156 -13.11 -0.71 -12.91
C TYR A 156 -14.62 -0.75 -13.16
N VAL A 157 -15.39 -0.51 -12.10
CA VAL A 157 -16.82 -0.32 -12.20
C VAL A 157 -17.15 1.06 -11.65
N LEU A 158 -17.62 1.96 -12.52
CA LEU A 158 -18.07 3.30 -12.14
C LEU A 158 -19.58 3.38 -12.30
N ASP A 159 -20.29 3.44 -11.18
CA ASP A 159 -21.76 3.48 -11.10
C ASP A 159 -22.46 2.39 -11.95
N GLY A 160 -21.89 1.18 -11.94
CA GLY A 160 -22.41 0.05 -12.68
C GLY A 160 -21.83 -0.13 -14.09
N ARG A 161 -21.20 0.90 -14.66
CA ARG A 161 -20.51 0.81 -15.97
C ARG A 161 -19.17 0.12 -15.84
N VAL A 162 -18.87 -0.81 -16.73
CA VAL A 162 -17.62 -1.58 -16.71
C VAL A 162 -16.60 -0.91 -17.62
N ILE A 163 -15.42 -0.64 -17.05
CA ILE A 163 -14.31 0.03 -17.70
C ILE A 163 -13.09 -0.88 -17.66
N GLU A 164 -12.66 -1.36 -18.81
CA GLU A 164 -11.52 -2.26 -18.97
C GLU A 164 -10.35 -1.53 -19.63
N MET A 165 -9.13 -1.79 -19.18
CA MET A 165 -7.93 -1.26 -19.83
C MET A 165 -7.47 -2.23 -20.91
N LEU A 166 -7.27 -1.73 -22.12
CA LEU A 166 -6.75 -2.52 -23.24
C LEU A 166 -5.22 -2.35 -23.41
N GLY A 167 -4.66 -1.29 -22.82
CA GLY A 167 -3.25 -0.93 -22.87
C GLY A 167 -3.01 0.29 -23.76
N HIS A 168 -1.84 0.91 -23.66
CA HIS A 168 -1.45 2.06 -24.49
C HIS A 168 -2.42 3.26 -24.44
N GLY A 169 -3.11 3.44 -23.32
CA GLY A 169 -4.09 4.51 -23.15
C GLY A 169 -5.49 4.19 -23.71
N GLU A 170 -5.70 3.02 -24.30
CA GLU A 170 -7.04 2.58 -24.76
C GLU A 170 -7.84 1.94 -23.63
N VAL A 171 -9.12 2.28 -23.59
CA VAL A 171 -10.10 1.75 -22.63
C VAL A 171 -11.33 1.24 -23.34
N ARG A 172 -11.97 0.23 -22.74
CA ARG A 172 -13.29 -0.26 -23.14
C ARG A 172 -14.32 0.14 -22.10
N VAL A 173 -15.33 0.91 -22.48
CA VAL A 173 -16.47 1.29 -21.65
C VAL A 173 -17.72 0.60 -22.17
N ASP A 174 -18.30 -0.31 -21.39
CA ASP A 174 -19.52 -1.06 -21.74
C ASP A 174 -19.49 -1.68 -23.16
N GLY A 175 -18.31 -2.13 -23.61
CA GLY A 175 -18.10 -2.74 -24.92
C GLY A 175 -17.59 -1.81 -26.03
N ARG A 176 -17.59 -0.49 -25.82
CA ARG A 176 -17.05 0.51 -26.77
C ARG A 176 -15.62 0.85 -26.45
N ILE A 177 -14.77 1.02 -27.46
CA ILE A 177 -13.36 1.35 -27.30
C ILE A 177 -13.18 2.85 -27.51
N GLY A 178 -12.44 3.49 -26.61
CA GLY A 178 -12.08 4.91 -26.68
C GLY A 178 -10.74 5.18 -25.99
N GLU A 179 -10.30 6.44 -26.00
CA GLU A 179 -9.09 6.86 -25.29
C GLU A 179 -9.39 7.19 -23.83
N ALA A 180 -8.48 6.80 -22.92
CA ALA A 180 -8.63 7.05 -21.49
C ALA A 180 -8.78 8.55 -21.13
N GLY A 181 -8.22 9.44 -21.95
CA GLY A 181 -8.32 10.89 -21.76
C GLY A 181 -9.69 11.48 -22.11
N GLU A 182 -10.45 10.80 -22.97
CA GLU A 182 -11.76 11.25 -23.48
C GLU A 182 -12.94 10.56 -22.79
N ILE A 183 -12.65 9.62 -21.89
CA ILE A 183 -13.64 8.84 -21.15
C ILE A 183 -14.58 9.71 -20.29
N GLU A 184 -14.16 10.93 -19.93
CA GLU A 184 -15.03 11.88 -19.22
C GLU A 184 -16.34 12.09 -19.99
N ASP A 185 -16.28 12.29 -21.31
CA ASP A 185 -17.44 12.57 -22.16
C ASP A 185 -18.35 11.34 -22.34
N GLU A 186 -17.78 10.13 -22.33
CA GLU A 186 -18.54 8.88 -22.45
C GLU A 186 -19.28 8.50 -21.16
N LEU A 187 -18.83 9.01 -20.01
CA LEU A 187 -19.34 8.73 -18.67
C LEU A 187 -20.27 9.85 -18.15
N VAL A 188 -20.63 10.85 -18.97
CA VAL A 188 -21.70 11.84 -18.69
C VAL A 188 -23.03 11.34 -19.24
#